data_AF-A0A8S2QWP4-F1
#
_entry.id   AF-A0A8S2QWP4-F1
#
_cell.length_a   1.000
_cell.length_b   1.000
_cell.length_c   1.000
_cell.angle_alpha   90.00
_cell.angle_beta   90.00
_cell.angle_gamma   90.00
#
_symmetry.space_group_name_H-M   'P 1'
#
loop_
_entity.id
_entity.type
_entity.pdbx_description
1 polymer ?
#
loop_
_entity_poly.entity_id
_entity_poly.type
_entity_poly.pdbx_seq_one_letter_code
_entity_poly.pdbx_strand_id
1 'polypeptide(L)'
;MPKSEDPYFHLPSDFDTPNTVERNGVNDNQLQAIDISARMHEDPQDRLHLILGPPGTGKTRTIASIVSNLISNHLFEGRKILVCAPSNSACDVLSCRILHSLSQKQRDEHTLIRIGSQPPSDDLLSSNFLSFLVLEEIFSILQADRNTKTVKLSKLQEKILNKAKVIVSTLNNCASSRLSPLVGKVDFVIIDEASQSLMADCFIPNRFKCAKVILVGDPMQLPPTVLSEAGRDYGLNRSLYEHIHQTLKDYHRITTLNVQYRMHSTICSFPNDFFYDNTLKTDSSVDEATRNMNLCHIYYYNTAFRETKEYDRRNQNDDCIKNGGRIKNDGEAEFVKQLYDNIYTSMPSSNQRSTSTTNRPFTIVLTNNSGLM
;
A
#
# COMPACT_ATOMS: atom_id res chain seq x y z
N MET A 1 8.07 41.35 14.04
CA MET A 1 9.04 40.71 14.97
C MET A 1 9.95 39.82 14.15
N PRO A 2 11.27 39.79 14.42
CA PRO A 2 12.20 39.02 13.60
C PRO A 2 11.89 37.52 13.77
N LYS A 3 11.90 36.80 12.64
CA LYS A 3 11.82 35.33 12.60
C LYS A 3 13.03 34.79 13.36
N SER A 4 12.80 34.05 14.43
CA SER A 4 13.84 33.25 15.07
C SER A 4 14.30 32.18 14.08
N GLU A 5 15.58 32.20 13.72
CA GLU A 5 16.23 31.15 12.95
C GLU A 5 16.15 29.83 13.74
N ASP A 6 15.69 28.77 13.07
CA ASP A 6 15.59 27.41 13.60
C ASP A 6 17.01 26.80 13.69
N PRO A 7 17.51 26.48 14.90
CA PRO A 7 18.87 25.98 15.10
C PRO A 7 19.10 24.55 14.58
N TYR A 8 18.08 23.88 14.04
CA TYR A 8 18.18 22.49 13.55
C TYR A 8 18.22 22.36 12.02
N PHE A 9 18.21 23.47 11.27
CA PHE A 9 18.27 23.45 9.80
C PHE A 9 19.56 24.06 9.23
N HIS A 10 20.69 23.42 9.51
CA HIS A 10 21.89 23.56 8.70
C HIS A 10 22.32 22.17 8.23
N LEU A 11 21.91 21.79 7.02
CA LEU A 11 22.59 20.73 6.28
C LEU A 11 23.94 21.30 5.82
N PRO A 12 25.09 20.74 6.23
CA PRO A 12 26.38 21.23 5.77
C PRO A 12 26.52 21.01 4.26
N SER A 13 27.08 21.99 3.56
CA SER A 13 27.20 22.03 2.09
C SER A 13 28.06 20.91 1.50
N ASP A 14 28.78 20.17 2.34
CA ASP A 14 29.75 19.16 1.93
C ASP A 14 29.57 17.89 2.77
N PHE A 15 28.60 17.05 2.40
CA PHE A 15 28.51 15.68 2.93
C PHE A 15 28.76 14.69 1.80
N ASP A 16 29.98 14.17 1.77
CA ASP A 16 30.30 12.90 1.13
C ASP A 16 29.41 11.80 1.74
N THR A 17 28.38 11.41 1.01
CA THR A 17 27.51 10.28 1.37
C THR A 17 28.33 8.99 1.35
N PRO A 18 28.38 8.20 2.44
CA PRO A 18 29.07 6.92 2.43
C PRO A 18 28.34 5.96 1.48
N ASN A 19 29.04 5.54 0.42
CA ASN A 19 28.74 4.42 -0.50
C ASN A 19 27.28 3.91 -0.47
N THR A 20 26.38 4.69 -1.08
CA THR A 20 24.97 4.36 -1.24
C THR A 20 24.77 3.25 -2.27
N VAL A 21 24.05 2.22 -1.85
CA VAL A 21 23.24 1.27 -2.65
C VAL A 21 22.91 1.85 -4.03
N GLU A 22 23.22 1.12 -5.10
CA GLU A 22 22.97 1.50 -6.50
C GLU A 22 21.62 2.23 -6.66
N ARG A 23 21.69 3.51 -7.07
CA ARG A 23 20.60 4.48 -7.20
C ARG A 23 19.63 4.15 -8.35
N ASN A 24 19.05 2.97 -8.37
CA ASN A 24 18.15 2.54 -9.45
C ASN A 24 16.66 2.72 -9.05
N GLY A 25 16.16 3.93 -9.27
CA GLY A 25 14.73 4.21 -9.45
C GLY A 25 13.93 4.68 -8.23
N VAL A 26 14.56 5.33 -7.25
CA VAL A 26 13.86 6.13 -6.24
C VAL A 26 14.05 7.63 -6.53
N ASN A 27 13.02 8.44 -6.33
CA ASN A 27 13.11 9.90 -6.48
C ASN A 27 13.56 10.58 -5.17
N ASP A 28 13.85 11.89 -5.23
CA ASP A 28 14.37 12.67 -4.11
C ASP A 28 13.47 12.63 -2.86
N ASN A 29 12.15 12.74 -3.03
CA ASN A 29 11.20 12.68 -1.91
C ASN A 29 11.13 11.28 -1.28
N GLN A 30 11.28 10.23 -2.09
CA GLN A 30 11.40 8.86 -1.58
C GLN A 30 12.72 8.65 -0.85
N LEU A 31 13.81 9.21 -1.37
CA LEU A 31 15.13 9.18 -0.73
C LEU A 31 15.12 9.91 0.62
N GLN A 32 14.53 11.10 0.66
CA GLN A 32 14.32 11.84 1.90
C GLN A 32 13.55 11.01 2.94
N ALA A 33 12.49 10.31 2.51
CA ALA A 33 11.73 9.44 3.40
C ALA A 33 12.57 8.27 3.92
N ILE A 34 13.45 7.69 3.09
CA ILE A 34 14.39 6.64 3.48
C ILE A 34 15.38 7.17 4.53
N ASP A 35 16.02 8.30 4.25
CA ASP A 35 17.06 8.89 5.11
C ASP A 35 16.51 9.35 6.46
N ILE A 36 15.31 9.96 6.48
CA ILE A 36 14.65 10.32 7.75
C ILE A 36 14.31 9.07 8.56
N SER A 37 13.78 8.02 7.91
CA SER A 37 13.45 6.76 8.58
C SER A 37 14.67 6.07 9.17
N ALA A 38 15.81 6.10 8.46
CA ALA A 38 17.07 5.52 8.90
C ALA A 38 17.65 6.26 10.12
N ARG A 39 17.66 7.60 10.08
CA ARG A 39 18.18 8.45 11.17
C ARG A 39 17.40 8.35 12.47
N MET A 40 16.18 7.78 12.46
CA MET A 40 15.44 7.48 13.69
C MET A 40 16.20 6.60 14.66
N HIS A 41 17.16 5.83 14.17
CA HIS A 41 18.02 5.02 15.01
C HIS A 41 19.05 5.85 15.82
N GLU A 42 19.44 7.02 15.32
CA GLU A 42 20.51 7.85 15.89
C GLU A 42 20.05 8.63 17.15
N ASP A 43 18.79 9.05 17.18
CA ASP A 43 18.19 9.77 18.31
C ASP A 43 17.13 8.90 19.01
N PRO A 44 17.30 8.49 20.28
CA PRO A 44 16.28 7.76 21.03
C PRO A 44 14.92 8.46 21.10
N GLN A 45 14.86 9.80 21.11
CA GLN A 45 13.63 10.58 21.21
C GLN A 45 12.81 10.61 19.91
N ASP A 46 13.46 10.34 18.79
CA ASP A 46 12.83 10.31 17.48
C ASP A 46 12.06 9.01 17.24
N ARG A 47 10.78 8.96 17.65
CA ARG A 47 10.03 7.70 17.69
C ARG A 47 8.97 7.54 16.63
N LEU A 48 8.72 8.56 15.81
CA LEU A 48 7.61 8.58 14.87
C LEU A 48 7.97 9.28 13.57
N HIS A 49 7.69 8.64 12.43
CA HIS A 49 7.81 9.23 11.11
C HIS A 49 6.52 8.98 10.32
N LEU A 50 5.96 10.03 9.71
CA LEU A 50 4.80 9.95 8.84
C LEU A 50 5.24 10.11 7.39
N ILE A 51 4.77 9.22 6.52
CA ILE A 51 4.97 9.30 5.08
C ILE A 51 3.59 9.47 4.43
N LEU A 52 3.35 10.63 3.83
CA LEU A 52 2.17 10.92 3.03
C LEU A 52 2.44 10.48 1.59
N GLY A 53 1.65 9.53 1.10
CA GLY A 53 1.79 9.01 -0.26
C GLY A 53 0.49 9.00 -1.04
N PRO A 54 0.24 10.04 -1.87
CA PRO A 54 -0.87 10.07 -2.82
C PRO A 54 -0.91 8.84 -3.75
N PRO A 55 -2.01 8.60 -4.49
CA PRO A 55 -2.12 7.49 -5.44
C PRO A 55 -0.96 7.47 -6.45
N GLY A 56 -0.34 6.30 -6.62
CA GLY A 56 0.70 6.12 -7.64
C GLY A 56 2.08 6.67 -7.26
N THR A 57 2.31 7.16 -6.03
CA THR A 57 3.60 7.76 -5.61
C THR A 57 4.63 6.77 -5.08
N GLY A 58 4.28 5.48 -5.03
CA GLY A 58 5.20 4.41 -4.69
C GLY A 58 5.36 4.12 -3.19
N LYS A 59 4.37 4.40 -2.34
CA LYS A 59 4.36 4.05 -0.89
C LYS A 59 5.03 2.72 -0.56
N THR A 60 4.53 1.63 -1.12
CA THR A 60 5.05 0.27 -0.90
C THR A 60 6.49 0.10 -1.39
N ARG A 61 6.88 0.79 -2.48
CA ARG A 61 8.27 0.80 -2.96
C ARG A 61 9.18 1.53 -1.96
N THR A 62 8.75 2.68 -1.45
CA THR A 62 9.46 3.43 -0.41
C THR A 62 9.63 2.60 0.86
N ILE A 63 8.58 1.90 1.32
CA ILE A 63 8.68 0.96 2.45
C ILE A 63 9.74 -0.11 2.20
N ALA A 64 9.72 -0.74 1.01
CA ALA A 64 10.71 -1.76 0.68
C ALA A 64 12.15 -1.22 0.67
N SER A 65 12.35 0.01 0.18
CA SER A 65 13.64 0.70 0.23
C SER A 65 14.07 1.07 1.66
N ILE A 66 13.14 1.53 2.51
CA ILE A 66 13.39 1.76 3.94
C ILE A 66 13.86 0.46 4.60
N VAL A 67 13.14 -0.64 4.39
CA VAL A 67 13.49 -1.94 4.95
C VAL A 67 14.89 -2.39 4.48
N SER A 68 15.17 -2.29 3.18
CA SER A 68 16.47 -2.66 2.61
C SER A 68 17.62 -1.82 3.18
N ASN A 69 17.42 -0.50 3.33
CA ASN A 69 18.40 0.40 3.93
C ASN A 69 18.64 0.10 5.41
N LEU A 70 17.58 -0.07 6.20
CA LEU A 70 17.67 -0.39 7.63
C LEU A 70 18.43 -1.71 7.87
N ILE A 71 18.16 -2.74 7.06
CA ILE A 71 18.86 -4.02 7.14
C ILE A 71 20.35 -3.87 6.89
N SER A 72 20.74 -3.11 5.88
CA SER A 72 22.14 -2.96 5.49
C SER A 72 22.97 -2.17 6.50
N ASN A 73 22.37 -1.14 7.11
CA ASN A 73 23.15 -0.08 7.74
C ASN A 73 22.84 0.13 9.23
N HIS A 74 21.64 -0.25 9.70
CA HIS A 74 21.13 0.25 10.98
C HIS A 74 20.51 -0.83 11.89
N LEU A 75 20.37 -2.07 11.42
CA LEU A 75 19.73 -3.13 12.19
C LEU A 75 20.76 -4.00 12.93
N PHE A 76 20.90 -3.77 14.23
CA PHE A 76 21.76 -4.57 15.10
C PHE A 76 21.40 -6.07 15.08
N GLU A 77 22.35 -6.88 15.53
CA GLU A 77 22.14 -8.32 15.72
C GLU A 77 20.99 -8.58 16.71
N GLY A 78 20.13 -9.56 16.39
CA GLY A 78 18.94 -9.90 17.18
C GLY A 78 17.75 -8.94 17.04
N ARG A 79 17.92 -7.76 16.46
CA ARG A 79 16.86 -6.78 16.21
C ARG A 79 16.10 -7.05 14.91
N LYS A 80 14.85 -6.60 14.87
CA LYS A 80 13.87 -6.96 13.83
C LYS A 80 13.05 -5.76 13.37
N ILE A 81 12.62 -5.83 12.12
CA ILE A 81 11.68 -4.89 11.52
C ILE A 81 10.34 -5.62 11.37
N LEU A 82 9.28 -5.03 11.91
CA LEU A 82 7.91 -5.51 11.72
C LEU A 82 7.22 -4.59 10.70
N VAL A 83 6.77 -5.16 9.60
CA VAL A 83 6.01 -4.48 8.55
C VAL A 83 4.56 -4.95 8.62
N CYS A 84 3.64 -4.01 8.70
CA CYS A 84 2.22 -4.27 8.88
C CYS A 84 1.38 -3.64 7.78
N ALA A 85 0.24 -4.25 7.51
CA ALA A 85 -0.82 -3.69 6.67
C ALA A 85 -2.20 -4.17 7.17
N PRO A 86 -3.31 -3.50 6.79
CA PRO A 86 -4.65 -3.92 7.21
C PRO A 86 -5.12 -5.24 6.58
N SER A 87 -4.64 -5.59 5.38
CA SER A 87 -5.11 -6.75 4.62
C SER A 87 -3.99 -7.76 4.30
N ASN A 88 -4.37 -9.02 4.08
CA ASN A 88 -3.43 -10.06 3.66
C ASN A 88 -2.81 -9.75 2.30
N SER A 89 -3.61 -9.32 1.32
CA SER A 89 -3.12 -8.98 -0.02
C SER A 89 -2.09 -7.85 0.01
N ALA A 90 -2.28 -6.84 0.86
CA ALA A 90 -1.28 -5.79 1.05
C ALA A 90 0.03 -6.34 1.64
N CYS A 91 -0.06 -7.24 2.62
CA CYS A 91 1.11 -7.93 3.19
C CYS A 91 1.85 -8.77 2.15
N ASP A 92 1.14 -9.40 1.23
CA ASP A 92 1.75 -10.23 0.18
C ASP A 92 2.51 -9.35 -0.83
N VAL A 93 1.90 -8.25 -1.28
CA VAL A 93 2.56 -7.25 -2.13
C VAL A 93 3.79 -6.66 -1.45
N LEU A 94 3.70 -6.30 -0.16
CA LEU A 94 4.83 -5.82 0.63
C LEU A 94 5.96 -6.85 0.69
N SER A 95 5.63 -8.11 0.96
CA SER A 95 6.60 -9.21 1.04
C SER A 95 7.38 -9.34 -0.28
N CYS A 96 6.68 -9.38 -1.42
CA CYS A 96 7.30 -9.43 -2.74
C CYS A 96 8.18 -8.21 -3.00
N ARG A 97 7.70 -6.99 -2.71
CA ARG A 97 8.44 -5.75 -2.94
C ARG A 97 9.70 -5.66 -2.10
N ILE A 98 9.63 -6.07 -0.83
CA ILE A 98 10.81 -6.13 0.05
C ILE A 98 11.83 -7.10 -0.54
N LEU A 99 11.42 -8.33 -0.87
CA LEU A 99 12.32 -9.36 -1.41
C LEU A 99 13.01 -8.95 -2.72
N HIS A 100 12.28 -8.25 -3.60
CA HIS A 100 12.85 -7.70 -4.83
C HIS A 100 13.83 -6.54 -4.58
N SER A 101 13.68 -5.83 -3.46
CA SER A 101 14.55 -4.70 -3.08
C SER A 101 15.80 -5.12 -2.31
N LEU A 102 15.89 -6.41 -1.92
CA LEU A 102 17.08 -6.99 -1.30
C LEU A 102 18.02 -7.55 -2.37
N SER A 103 19.33 -7.39 -2.18
CA SER A 103 20.36 -8.13 -2.93
C SER A 103 20.29 -9.64 -2.64
N GLN A 104 20.90 -10.46 -3.49
CA GLN A 104 20.96 -11.91 -3.27
C GLN A 104 21.61 -12.25 -1.91
N LYS A 105 22.74 -11.61 -1.60
CA LYS A 105 23.42 -11.74 -0.30
C LYS A 105 22.48 -11.40 0.86
N GLN A 106 21.74 -10.29 0.75
CA GLN A 106 20.78 -9.91 1.78
C GLN A 106 19.65 -10.95 1.92
N ARG A 107 19.13 -11.49 0.82
CA ARG A 107 18.09 -12.55 0.87
C ARG A 107 18.59 -13.81 1.58
N ASP A 108 19.83 -14.19 1.34
CA ASP A 108 20.42 -15.39 1.94
C ASP A 108 20.73 -15.18 3.44
N GLU A 109 21.19 -13.99 3.82
CA GLU A 109 21.55 -13.64 5.21
C GLU A 109 20.33 -13.21 6.06
N HIS A 110 19.34 -12.56 5.45
CA HIS A 110 18.22 -11.93 6.14
C HIS A 110 16.93 -12.63 5.77
N THR A 111 16.45 -13.45 6.70
CA THR A 111 15.17 -14.14 6.51
C THR A 111 14.01 -13.14 6.66
N LEU A 112 13.18 -13.04 5.62
CA LEU A 112 11.84 -12.44 5.69
C LEU A 112 10.84 -13.53 6.07
N ILE A 113 9.86 -13.21 6.92
CA ILE A 113 8.76 -14.11 7.26
C ILE A 113 7.43 -13.40 7.09
N ARG A 114 6.51 -14.01 6.34
CA ARG A 114 5.12 -13.58 6.18
C ARG A 114 4.20 -14.38 7.11
N ILE A 115 3.44 -13.69 7.97
CA ILE A 115 2.52 -14.28 8.95
C ILE A 115 1.07 -14.16 8.48
N GLY A 116 0.51 -15.24 7.97
CA GLY A 116 -0.87 -15.28 7.46
C GLY A 116 -1.43 -16.70 7.38
N SER A 117 -2.76 -16.79 7.29
CA SER A 117 -3.49 -18.06 7.23
C SER A 117 -3.54 -18.67 5.84
N GLN A 118 -3.26 -17.87 4.81
CA GLN A 118 -3.28 -18.29 3.40
C GLN A 118 -1.97 -17.90 2.74
N PRO A 119 -1.44 -18.73 1.83
CA PRO A 119 -0.32 -18.35 0.99
C PRO A 119 -0.72 -17.20 0.05
N PRO A 120 0.25 -16.40 -0.41
CA PRO A 120 0.03 -15.44 -1.50
C PRO A 120 -0.58 -16.13 -2.72
N SER A 121 -1.35 -15.40 -3.52
CA SER A 121 -1.85 -15.89 -4.80
C SER A 121 -0.72 -16.31 -5.74
N ASP A 122 -0.92 -17.39 -6.51
CA ASP A 122 0.09 -18.06 -7.35
C ASP A 122 0.92 -17.13 -8.25
N ASP A 123 0.33 -16.05 -8.77
CA ASP A 123 1.02 -15.07 -9.64
C ASP A 123 2.24 -14.42 -8.97
N LEU A 124 2.23 -14.30 -7.63
CA LEU A 124 3.29 -13.67 -6.82
C LEU A 124 4.44 -14.63 -6.46
N LEU A 125 4.25 -15.95 -6.66
CA LEU A 125 5.18 -17.02 -6.29
C LEU A 125 6.05 -17.51 -7.47
N SER A 126 5.77 -17.04 -8.68
CA SER A 126 6.39 -17.49 -9.95
C SER A 126 7.88 -17.13 -10.12
N SER A 127 8.47 -16.37 -9.19
CA SER A 127 9.89 -16.03 -9.19
C SER A 127 10.54 -16.59 -7.93
N ASN A 128 11.73 -17.20 -8.09
CA ASN A 128 12.51 -17.99 -7.11
C ASN A 128 12.76 -17.32 -5.73
N PHE A 129 11.73 -17.04 -4.94
CA PHE A 129 11.81 -16.33 -3.68
C PHE A 129 11.39 -17.22 -2.51
N LEU A 130 12.19 -18.25 -2.24
CA LEU A 130 12.00 -19.09 -1.07
C LEU A 130 12.47 -18.35 0.20
N SER A 131 11.59 -17.52 0.76
CA SER A 131 11.60 -17.15 2.19
C SER A 131 10.18 -17.21 2.76
N PHE A 132 9.33 -18.07 2.17
CA PHE A 132 8.01 -18.36 2.69
C PHE A 132 8.13 -19.32 3.89
N LEU A 133 8.49 -18.79 5.05
CA LEU A 133 8.34 -19.51 6.31
C LEU A 133 6.88 -19.45 6.73
N VAL A 134 6.11 -20.32 6.10
CA VAL A 134 4.74 -20.60 6.46
C VAL A 134 4.79 -21.32 7.78
N LEU A 135 4.55 -20.57 8.85
CA LEU A 135 4.28 -21.22 10.12
C LEU A 135 3.08 -22.15 9.99
N GLU A 136 2.11 -21.86 9.11
CA GLU A 136 0.93 -22.69 8.86
C GLU A 136 1.15 -23.88 7.90
N GLU A 137 1.98 -23.78 6.85
CA GLU A 137 2.31 -24.95 5.99
C GLU A 137 3.25 -25.90 6.73
N ILE A 138 4.20 -25.36 7.52
CA ILE A 138 4.97 -26.16 8.49
C ILE A 138 4.01 -26.79 9.52
N PHE A 139 3.00 -26.06 10.01
CA PHE A 139 2.01 -26.59 10.95
C PHE A 139 1.15 -27.69 10.31
N SER A 140 0.74 -27.53 9.05
CA SER A 140 -0.05 -28.49 8.28
C SER A 140 0.72 -29.79 8.02
N ILE A 141 1.96 -29.67 7.52
CA ILE A 141 2.87 -30.82 7.30
C ILE A 141 3.17 -31.53 8.63
N LEU A 142 3.26 -30.80 9.74
CA LEU A 142 3.56 -31.35 11.06
C LEU A 142 2.33 -31.78 11.88
N GLN A 143 1.09 -31.68 11.38
CA GLN A 143 -0.10 -32.11 12.13
C GLN A 143 -0.32 -33.63 12.19
N ALA A 144 0.54 -34.43 11.54
CA ALA A 144 0.38 -35.89 11.41
C ALA A 144 0.68 -36.76 12.67
N ASP A 145 0.89 -36.19 13.87
CA ASP A 145 1.29 -36.96 15.10
C ASP A 145 1.15 -36.05 16.35
N ARG A 146 0.54 -36.46 17.48
CA ARG A 146 -0.11 -35.48 18.40
C ARG A 146 0.52 -35.21 19.78
N ASN A 147 1.27 -36.12 20.41
CA ASN A 147 1.49 -36.02 21.87
C ASN A 147 2.86 -35.51 22.38
N THR A 148 3.90 -35.43 21.54
CA THR A 148 5.22 -34.83 21.90
C THR A 148 5.52 -33.51 21.16
N LYS A 149 4.53 -32.96 20.44
CA LYS A 149 4.72 -31.93 19.41
C LYS A 149 4.70 -30.49 19.89
N THR A 150 3.86 -30.14 20.86
CA THR A 150 3.61 -28.73 21.21
C THR A 150 4.86 -28.00 21.69
N VAL A 151 5.69 -28.66 22.50
CA VAL A 151 6.96 -28.11 23.02
C VAL A 151 8.06 -28.06 21.95
N LYS A 152 8.07 -29.00 20.99
CA LYS A 152 9.03 -29.00 19.87
C LYS A 152 8.67 -27.93 18.84
N LEU A 153 7.38 -27.71 18.59
CA LEU A 153 6.85 -26.72 17.65
C LEU A 153 7.08 -25.29 18.13
N SER A 154 6.81 -24.98 19.40
CA SER A 154 7.07 -23.65 19.95
C SER A 154 8.56 -23.29 19.86
N LYS A 155 9.45 -24.24 20.16
CA LYS A 155 10.91 -24.08 20.00
C LYS A 155 11.33 -23.88 18.54
N LEU A 156 10.72 -24.60 17.60
CA LEU A 156 11.03 -24.45 16.18
C LEU A 156 10.56 -23.09 15.65
N GLN A 157 9.33 -22.70 15.99
CA GLN A 157 8.78 -21.39 15.65
C GLN A 157 9.62 -20.26 16.23
N GLU A 158 10.05 -20.38 17.49
CA GLU A 158 10.95 -19.41 18.11
C GLU A 158 12.29 -19.34 17.37
N LYS A 159 12.90 -20.46 17.00
CA LYS A 159 14.13 -20.49 16.18
C LYS A 159 13.93 -19.78 14.83
N ILE A 160 12.80 -20.03 14.17
CA ILE A 160 12.43 -19.41 12.90
C ILE A 160 12.29 -17.90 13.05
N LEU A 161 11.50 -17.43 14.03
CA LEU A 161 11.30 -16.01 14.31
C LEU A 161 12.60 -15.32 14.76
N ASN A 162 13.47 -16.02 15.48
CA ASN A 162 14.76 -15.49 15.89
C ASN A 162 15.72 -15.28 14.71
N LYS A 163 15.69 -16.14 13.69
CA LYS A 163 16.46 -15.96 12.44
C LYS A 163 15.90 -14.84 11.55
N ALA A 164 14.59 -14.59 11.61
CA ALA A 164 13.95 -13.55 10.81
C ALA A 164 14.44 -12.14 11.16
N LYS A 165 14.86 -11.37 10.15
CA LYS A 165 15.18 -9.94 10.29
C LYS A 165 13.96 -9.07 9.96
N VAL A 166 13.12 -9.54 9.04
CA VAL A 166 11.88 -8.88 8.65
C VAL A 166 10.69 -9.79 8.91
N ILE A 167 9.66 -9.26 9.57
CA ILE A 167 8.38 -9.93 9.77
C ILE A 167 7.32 -9.09 9.08
N VAL A 168 6.53 -9.70 8.20
CA VAL A 168 5.40 -9.07 7.53
C VAL A 168 4.11 -9.72 8.05
N SER A 169 3.18 -8.93 8.57
CA SER A 169 1.95 -9.43 9.19
C SER A 169 0.81 -8.45 9.00
N THR A 170 -0.44 -8.93 9.01
CA THR A 170 -1.56 -7.99 9.18
C THR A 170 -1.52 -7.36 10.57
N LEU A 171 -2.13 -6.18 10.74
CA LEU A 171 -2.27 -5.54 12.06
C LEU A 171 -2.95 -6.48 13.07
N ASN A 172 -4.04 -7.14 12.69
CA ASN A 172 -4.74 -8.10 13.55
C ASN A 172 -3.89 -9.32 13.90
N ASN A 173 -3.13 -9.86 12.95
CA ASN A 173 -2.25 -11.01 13.22
C ASN A 173 -1.12 -10.67 14.22
N CYS A 174 -0.77 -9.39 14.39
CA CYS A 174 0.20 -8.97 15.39
C CYS A 174 -0.26 -9.31 16.82
N ALA A 175 -1.57 -9.41 17.07
CA ALA A 175 -2.11 -9.81 18.36
C ALA A 175 -1.85 -11.30 18.71
N SER A 176 -1.45 -12.12 17.73
CA SER A 176 -1.24 -13.55 17.94
C SER A 176 -0.17 -13.82 19.01
N SER A 177 -0.48 -14.75 19.92
CA SER A 177 0.49 -15.26 20.91
C SER A 177 1.69 -15.95 20.25
N ARG A 178 1.56 -16.38 18.99
CA ARG A 178 2.65 -16.92 18.19
C ARG A 178 3.79 -15.93 17.95
N LEU A 179 3.49 -14.63 18.00
CA LEU A 179 4.50 -13.59 17.83
C LEU A 179 5.14 -13.11 19.13
N SER A 180 4.79 -13.72 20.28
CA SER A 180 5.37 -13.36 21.58
C SER A 180 6.90 -13.42 21.63
N PRO A 181 7.62 -14.31 20.90
CA PRO A 181 9.08 -14.28 20.86
C PRO A 181 9.69 -12.99 20.29
N LEU A 182 8.90 -12.14 19.62
CA LEU A 182 9.31 -10.84 19.08
C LEU A 182 9.27 -9.71 20.12
N VAL A 183 8.64 -9.90 21.28
CA VAL A 183 8.54 -8.86 22.32
C VAL A 183 9.93 -8.44 22.77
N GLY A 184 10.21 -7.13 22.69
CA GLY A 184 11.51 -6.54 23.01
C GLY A 184 12.58 -6.69 21.93
N LYS A 185 12.27 -7.31 20.79
CA LYS A 185 13.21 -7.51 19.65
C LYS A 185 12.86 -6.69 18.42
N VAL A 186 11.70 -6.05 18.39
CA VAL A 186 11.25 -5.20 17.27
C VAL A 186 11.73 -3.78 17.52
N ASP A 187 12.58 -3.24 16.65
CA ASP A 187 13.04 -1.86 16.75
C ASP A 187 12.15 -0.93 15.96
N PHE A 188 11.79 -1.35 14.74
CA PHE A 188 10.96 -0.60 13.82
C PHE A 188 9.64 -1.33 13.57
N VAL A 189 8.54 -0.58 13.66
CA VAL A 189 7.24 -0.95 13.13
C VAL A 189 6.94 -0.03 11.95
N ILE A 190 6.66 -0.60 10.78
CA ILE A 190 6.25 0.14 9.59
C ILE A 190 4.81 -0.28 9.26
N ILE A 191 3.88 0.65 9.17
CA ILE A 191 2.47 0.37 8.86
C ILE A 191 2.14 0.98 7.49
N ASP A 192 1.90 0.13 6.49
CA ASP A 192 1.35 0.53 5.19
C ASP A 192 -0.18 0.66 5.29
N GLU A 193 -0.76 1.52 4.44
CA GLU A 193 -2.19 1.87 4.46
C GLU A 193 -2.69 2.24 5.87
N ALA A 194 -1.86 2.98 6.62
CA ALA A 194 -2.17 3.40 7.99
C ALA A 194 -3.39 4.34 8.05
N SER A 195 -3.69 5.06 6.96
CA SER A 195 -4.89 5.90 6.85
C SER A 195 -6.19 5.11 6.66
N GLN A 196 -6.11 3.86 6.20
CA GLN A 196 -7.26 2.95 6.04
C GLN A 196 -7.44 2.01 7.25
N SER A 197 -6.58 2.14 8.27
CA SER A 197 -6.60 1.28 9.46
C SER A 197 -7.23 2.00 10.66
N LEU A 198 -8.02 1.27 11.47
CA LEU A 198 -8.56 1.82 12.71
C LEU A 198 -7.41 2.23 13.64
N MET A 199 -7.61 3.31 14.40
CA MET A 199 -6.62 3.78 15.36
C MET A 199 -6.20 2.66 16.33
N ALA A 200 -7.17 1.88 16.83
CA ALA A 200 -6.91 0.76 17.72
C ALA A 200 -6.03 -0.33 17.08
N ASP A 201 -6.24 -0.62 15.79
CA ASP A 201 -5.46 -1.64 15.07
C ASP A 201 -4.00 -1.22 14.91
N CYS A 202 -3.76 0.06 14.62
CA CYS A 202 -2.41 0.63 14.53
C CYS A 202 -1.63 0.56 15.85
N PHE A 203 -2.31 0.43 17.00
CA PHE A 203 -1.66 0.25 18.30
C PHE A 203 -1.31 -1.21 18.63
N ILE A 204 -1.87 -2.21 17.93
CA ILE A 204 -1.62 -3.63 18.22
C ILE A 204 -0.11 -3.96 18.18
N PRO A 205 0.69 -3.51 17.18
CA PRO A 205 2.13 -3.78 17.14
C PRO A 205 2.92 -3.24 18.35
N ASN A 206 2.40 -2.25 19.09
CA ASN A 206 3.10 -1.68 20.24
C ASN A 206 3.32 -2.69 21.38
N ARG A 207 2.57 -3.80 21.40
CA ARG A 207 2.81 -4.91 22.33
C ARG A 207 4.22 -5.47 22.27
N PHE A 208 4.92 -5.30 21.14
CA PHE A 208 6.30 -5.75 20.98
C PHE A 208 7.32 -4.81 21.62
N LYS A 209 6.87 -3.74 22.31
CA LYS A 209 7.71 -2.70 22.93
C LYS A 209 8.63 -2.05 21.90
N CYS A 210 8.08 -1.76 20.72
CA CYS A 210 8.84 -1.16 19.63
C CYS A 210 9.35 0.23 19.98
N ALA A 211 10.54 0.54 19.47
CA ALA A 211 11.19 1.82 19.73
C ALA A 211 10.67 2.90 18.78
N LYS A 212 10.50 2.55 17.49
CA LYS A 212 10.30 3.47 16.37
C LYS A 212 9.11 3.03 15.51
N VAL A 213 8.26 3.98 15.13
CA VAL A 213 7.06 3.72 14.30
C VAL A 213 7.09 4.60 13.05
N ILE A 214 6.86 3.97 11.90
CA ILE A 214 6.73 4.64 10.60
C ILE A 214 5.31 4.38 10.09
N LEU A 215 4.52 5.44 9.95
CA LEU A 215 3.15 5.35 9.43
C LEU A 215 3.14 5.83 7.99
N VAL A 216 2.71 4.97 7.07
CA VAL A 216 2.65 5.27 5.64
C VAL A 216 1.19 5.19 5.20
N GLY A 217 0.70 6.24 4.56
CA GLY A 217 -0.70 6.31 4.19
C GLY A 217 -1.04 7.56 3.41
N ASP A 218 -2.33 7.71 3.14
CA ASP A 218 -2.91 8.86 2.48
C ASP A 218 -4.24 9.23 3.17
N PRO A 219 -4.29 10.32 3.95
CA PRO A 219 -5.50 10.73 4.65
C PRO A 219 -6.58 11.28 3.70
N MET A 220 -6.26 11.55 2.43
CA MET A 220 -7.23 12.00 1.42
C MET A 220 -7.95 10.84 0.71
N GLN A 221 -7.59 9.60 1.01
CA GLN A 221 -8.25 8.40 0.51
C GLN A 221 -9.36 7.90 1.46
N LEU A 222 -9.92 6.72 1.14
CA LEU A 222 -11.01 6.14 1.93
C LEU A 222 -10.60 5.92 3.39
N PRO A 223 -11.44 6.34 4.36
CA PRO A 223 -11.20 6.09 5.77
C PRO A 223 -11.38 4.58 6.11
N PRO A 224 -10.99 4.15 7.32
CA PRO A 224 -11.31 2.83 7.83
C PRO A 224 -12.80 2.53 7.81
N THR A 225 -13.16 1.33 7.36
CA THR A 225 -14.55 0.88 7.32
C THR A 225 -15.07 0.57 8.73
N VAL A 226 -15.98 1.40 9.23
CA VAL A 226 -16.72 1.15 10.48
C VAL A 226 -18.17 0.83 10.13
N LEU A 227 -18.68 -0.32 10.56
CA LEU A 227 -20.05 -0.74 10.27
C LEU A 227 -21.09 0.06 11.08
N SER A 228 -20.78 0.34 12.35
CA SER A 228 -21.65 1.09 13.25
C SER A 228 -21.74 2.56 12.85
N GLU A 229 -22.96 3.02 12.59
CA GLU A 229 -23.24 4.43 12.31
C GLU A 229 -22.86 5.32 13.48
N ALA A 230 -23.33 5.01 14.69
CA ALA A 230 -22.91 5.71 15.90
C ALA A 230 -21.38 5.72 16.04
N GLY A 231 -20.71 4.59 15.74
CA GLY A 231 -19.24 4.54 15.76
C GLY A 231 -18.59 5.55 14.80
N ARG A 232 -19.11 5.70 13.57
CA ARG A 232 -18.66 6.72 12.62
C ARG A 232 -18.94 8.13 13.12
N ASP A 233 -20.12 8.38 13.69
CA ASP A 233 -20.50 9.69 14.22
C ASP A 233 -19.60 10.12 15.39
N TYR A 234 -19.14 9.16 16.19
CA TYR A 234 -18.13 9.38 17.25
C TYR A 234 -16.68 9.33 16.75
N GLY A 235 -16.45 9.25 15.44
CA GLY A 235 -15.12 9.37 14.82
C GLY A 235 -14.28 8.09 14.82
N LEU A 236 -14.88 6.91 14.98
CA LEU A 236 -14.15 5.63 14.94
C LEU A 236 -13.52 5.35 13.56
N ASN A 237 -14.04 5.98 12.50
CA ASN A 237 -13.47 5.95 11.15
C ASN A 237 -12.36 7.01 10.94
N ARG A 238 -11.82 7.61 12.01
CA ARG A 238 -10.62 8.44 11.93
C ARG A 238 -9.41 7.58 12.26
N SER A 239 -8.48 7.48 11.32
CA SER A 239 -7.27 6.66 11.50
C SER A 239 -6.27 7.31 12.47
N LEU A 240 -5.31 6.52 12.98
CA LEU A 240 -4.19 7.06 13.76
C LEU A 240 -3.37 8.06 12.93
N TYR A 241 -3.13 7.73 11.65
CA TYR A 241 -2.42 8.59 10.72
C TYR A 241 -3.09 9.95 10.62
N GLU A 242 -4.38 9.96 10.30
CA GLU A 242 -5.17 11.19 10.12
C GLU A 242 -5.22 11.99 11.42
N HIS A 243 -5.41 11.33 12.56
CA HIS A 243 -5.43 11.98 13.86
C HIS A 243 -4.11 12.71 14.16
N ILE A 244 -2.98 12.05 13.94
CA ILE A 244 -1.67 12.66 14.15
C ILE A 244 -1.43 13.80 13.15
N HIS A 245 -1.68 13.56 11.87
CA HIS A 245 -1.46 14.54 10.81
C HIS A 245 -2.25 15.84 11.04
N GLN A 246 -3.49 15.74 11.52
CA GLN A 246 -4.32 16.91 11.81
C GLN A 246 -3.97 17.61 13.13
N THR A 247 -3.50 16.85 14.14
CA THR A 247 -3.21 17.38 15.48
C THR A 247 -1.80 17.97 15.56
N LEU A 248 -0.84 17.38 14.85
CA LEU A 248 0.56 17.80 14.82
C LEU A 248 0.91 18.37 13.43
N LYS A 249 0.23 19.45 13.03
CA LYS A 249 0.45 20.08 11.70
C LYS A 249 1.90 20.55 11.49
N ASP A 250 2.55 20.98 12.57
CA ASP A 250 3.96 21.40 12.56
C ASP A 250 4.92 20.25 12.92
N TYR A 251 4.48 18.99 12.79
CA TYR A 251 5.35 17.85 13.01
C TYR A 251 6.41 17.78 11.93
N HIS A 252 7.65 18.11 12.32
CA HIS A 252 8.82 18.16 11.44
C HIS A 252 9.17 16.85 10.72
N ARG A 253 8.48 15.72 11.01
CA ARG A 253 8.72 14.40 10.42
C ARG A 253 7.50 13.90 9.66
N ILE A 254 6.93 14.76 8.82
CA ILE A 254 5.98 14.37 7.79
C ILE A 254 6.68 14.51 6.44
N THR A 255 6.99 13.39 5.80
CA THR A 255 7.56 13.38 4.45
C THR A 255 6.47 13.12 3.43
N THR A 256 6.38 13.92 2.37
CA THR A 256 5.40 13.75 1.31
C THR A 256 6.05 13.20 0.05
N LEU A 257 5.51 12.12 -0.49
CA LEU A 257 5.88 11.58 -1.81
C LEU A 257 5.09 12.35 -2.87
N ASN A 258 5.75 13.15 -3.69
CA ASN A 258 5.07 14.11 -4.59
C ASN A 258 5.23 13.79 -6.08
N VAL A 259 5.73 12.61 -6.47
CA VAL A 259 5.80 12.18 -7.87
C VAL A 259 4.97 10.92 -8.05
N GLN A 260 3.98 10.95 -8.94
CA GLN A 260 3.12 9.82 -9.26
C GLN A 260 3.48 9.18 -10.61
N TYR A 261 3.31 7.87 -10.68
CA TYR A 261 3.73 7.01 -11.78
C TYR A 261 2.58 6.17 -12.37
N ARG A 262 1.31 6.62 -12.23
CA ARG A 262 0.12 5.85 -12.59
C ARG A 262 -0.80 6.56 -13.58
N MET A 263 -1.13 7.81 -13.32
CA MET A 263 -2.16 8.56 -14.05
C MET A 263 -1.52 9.48 -15.07
N HIS A 264 -2.04 9.52 -16.30
CA HIS A 264 -1.65 10.55 -17.26
C HIS A 264 -1.84 11.95 -16.65
N SER A 265 -0.98 12.92 -16.97
CA SER A 265 -1.01 14.26 -16.38
C SER A 265 -2.38 14.94 -16.47
N THR A 266 -3.10 14.74 -17.58
CA THR A 266 -4.49 15.22 -17.75
C THR A 266 -5.45 14.65 -16.70
N ILE A 267 -5.38 13.35 -16.42
CA ILE A 267 -6.22 12.68 -15.41
C ILE A 267 -5.82 13.13 -14.00
N CYS A 268 -4.52 13.27 -13.77
CA CYS A 268 -3.97 13.69 -12.49
C CYS A 268 -4.30 15.16 -12.14
N SER A 269 -4.60 16.00 -13.14
CA SER A 269 -4.83 17.44 -12.94
C SER A 269 -5.92 17.73 -11.91
N PHE A 270 -7.09 17.08 -12.04
CA PHE A 270 -8.22 17.31 -11.14
C PHE A 270 -7.95 16.81 -9.70
N PRO A 271 -7.53 15.55 -9.45
CA PRO A 271 -7.22 15.12 -8.09
C PRO A 271 -6.10 15.92 -7.44
N ASN A 272 -5.10 16.36 -8.22
CA ASN A 272 -3.99 17.16 -7.71
C ASN A 272 -4.45 18.54 -7.22
N ASP A 273 -5.27 19.22 -8.01
CA ASP A 273 -5.85 20.51 -7.63
C ASP A 273 -6.78 20.37 -6.42
N PHE A 274 -7.67 19.37 -6.46
CA PHE A 274 -8.72 19.22 -5.45
C PHE A 274 -8.22 18.71 -4.09
N PHE A 275 -7.24 17.80 -4.06
CA PHE A 275 -6.80 17.12 -2.83
C PHE A 275 -5.38 17.46 -2.38
N TYR A 276 -4.51 17.92 -3.27
CA TYR A 276 -3.05 17.97 -3.02
C TYR A 276 -2.42 19.33 -3.34
N ASP A 277 -3.21 20.41 -3.39
CA ASP A 277 -2.74 21.80 -3.57
C ASP A 277 -1.80 21.98 -4.77
N ASN A 278 -2.03 21.23 -5.85
CA ASN A 278 -1.16 21.20 -7.04
C ASN A 278 0.31 20.80 -6.79
N THR A 279 0.60 20.14 -5.67
CA THR A 279 1.97 19.72 -5.31
C THR A 279 2.40 18.39 -5.95
N LEU A 280 1.46 17.58 -6.43
CA LEU A 280 1.73 16.28 -7.06
C LEU A 280 2.23 16.47 -8.50
N LYS A 281 3.34 15.81 -8.83
CA LYS A 281 3.96 15.82 -10.16
C LYS A 281 3.73 14.49 -10.86
N THR A 282 3.52 14.52 -12.16
CA THR A 282 3.46 13.32 -13.00
C THR A 282 4.85 13.03 -13.54
N ASP A 283 5.34 11.80 -13.36
CA ASP A 283 6.59 11.38 -13.97
C ASP A 283 6.46 11.34 -15.50
N SER A 284 7.49 11.78 -16.22
CA SER A 284 7.45 11.88 -17.69
C SER A 284 7.22 10.54 -18.38
N SER A 285 7.61 9.43 -17.75
CA SER A 285 7.40 8.07 -18.28
C SER A 285 5.92 7.74 -18.51
N VAL A 286 5.02 8.34 -17.74
CA VAL A 286 3.57 8.09 -17.86
C VAL A 286 3.01 8.75 -19.12
N ASP A 287 3.36 10.01 -19.36
CA ASP A 287 2.91 10.76 -20.52
C ASP A 287 3.62 10.29 -21.80
N GLU A 288 4.85 9.78 -21.69
CA GLU A 288 5.59 9.17 -22.79
C GLU A 288 4.92 7.95 -23.38
N ALA A 289 4.33 7.11 -22.53
CA ALA A 289 3.61 5.90 -22.96
C ALA A 289 2.44 6.21 -23.90
N THR A 290 1.90 7.43 -23.83
CA THR A 290 0.75 7.88 -24.63
C THR A 290 1.08 9.00 -25.61
N ARG A 291 2.32 9.51 -25.67
CA ARG A 291 2.72 10.68 -26.46
C ARG A 291 2.39 10.57 -27.96
N ASN A 292 2.42 9.36 -28.51
CA ASN A 292 2.13 9.10 -29.93
C ASN A 292 0.70 8.62 -30.20
N MET A 293 -0.11 8.50 -29.15
CA MET A 293 -1.51 8.13 -29.27
C MET A 293 -2.34 9.41 -29.40
N ASN A 294 -3.01 9.62 -30.53
CA ASN A 294 -3.94 10.74 -30.71
C ASN A 294 -5.26 10.43 -29.98
N LEU A 295 -5.19 10.35 -28.64
CA LEU A 295 -6.28 9.96 -27.75
C LEU A 295 -6.71 11.17 -26.92
N CYS A 296 -8.02 11.36 -26.79
CA CYS A 296 -8.53 12.18 -25.68
C CYS A 296 -8.38 11.35 -24.40
N HIS A 297 -7.67 11.86 -23.41
CA HIS A 297 -7.41 11.12 -22.17
C HIS A 297 -8.61 11.08 -21.21
N ILE A 298 -9.61 11.96 -21.42
CA ILE A 298 -10.82 12.05 -20.60
C ILE A 298 -12.03 12.24 -21.51
N TYR A 299 -13.06 11.39 -21.33
CA TYR A 299 -14.36 11.54 -21.95
C TYR A 299 -15.42 11.65 -20.86
N TYR A 300 -16.28 12.67 -20.95
CA TYR A 300 -17.39 12.86 -20.00
C TYR A 300 -18.69 12.39 -20.65
N TYR A 301 -19.41 11.51 -19.96
CA TYR A 301 -20.72 11.01 -20.38
C TYR A 301 -21.75 11.29 -19.30
N ASN A 302 -22.85 11.94 -19.67
CA ASN A 302 -23.96 12.14 -18.75
C ASN A 302 -24.89 10.91 -18.76
N THR A 303 -24.96 10.20 -17.63
CA THR A 303 -25.82 9.03 -17.45
C THR A 303 -27.10 9.30 -16.65
N ALA A 304 -27.35 10.55 -16.24
CA ALA A 304 -28.44 10.91 -15.32
C ALA A 304 -29.85 10.56 -15.85
N PHE A 305 -30.02 10.41 -17.17
CA PHE A 305 -31.30 10.08 -17.81
C PHE A 305 -31.51 8.58 -18.04
N ARG A 306 -30.57 7.72 -17.60
CA ARG A 306 -30.64 6.28 -17.77
C ARG A 306 -31.27 5.68 -16.51
N GLU A 307 -32.42 5.01 -16.66
CA GLU A 307 -33.31 4.58 -15.57
C GLU A 307 -32.59 3.91 -14.39
N THR A 308 -32.77 4.47 -13.20
CA THR A 308 -32.43 3.82 -11.92
C THR A 308 -33.60 2.92 -11.52
N LYS A 309 -33.41 1.60 -11.54
CA LYS A 309 -34.37 0.66 -10.95
C LYS A 309 -33.92 0.34 -9.54
N GLU A 310 -34.60 0.90 -8.53
CA GLU A 310 -34.50 0.39 -7.17
C GLU A 310 -34.96 -1.07 -7.16
N TYR A 311 -34.08 -1.98 -6.72
CA TYR A 311 -34.45 -3.38 -6.54
C TYR A 311 -35.28 -3.51 -5.26
N ASP A 312 -36.60 -3.39 -5.38
CA ASP A 312 -37.54 -3.53 -4.26
C ASP A 312 -37.60 -5.01 -3.82
N ARG A 313 -37.04 -5.30 -2.64
CA ARG A 313 -37.00 -6.65 -2.04
C ARG A 313 -38.35 -7.16 -1.53
N ARG A 314 -39.45 -6.41 -1.70
CA ARG A 314 -40.74 -6.75 -1.09
C ARG A 314 -41.50 -7.92 -1.73
N ASN A 315 -41.03 -8.47 -2.85
CA ASN A 315 -41.66 -9.63 -3.49
C ASN A 315 -40.71 -10.82 -3.60
N GLN A 316 -40.42 -11.47 -2.47
CA GLN A 316 -40.27 -12.92 -2.38
C GLN A 316 -40.22 -13.34 -0.90
N ASN A 317 -41.22 -14.12 -0.49
CA ASN A 317 -41.22 -14.89 0.74
C ASN A 317 -40.00 -15.81 0.71
N ASP A 318 -39.03 -15.58 1.59
CA ASP A 318 -38.35 -16.61 2.37
C ASP A 318 -37.27 -15.97 3.28
N ASP A 319 -37.21 -16.47 4.50
CA ASP A 319 -36.48 -15.97 5.66
C ASP A 319 -34.97 -15.69 5.47
N CYS A 320 -34.56 -14.44 5.23
CA CYS A 320 -33.16 -14.00 5.47
C CYS A 320 -33.04 -12.51 5.86
N ILE A 321 -32.81 -12.27 7.15
CA ILE A 321 -32.04 -11.18 7.82
C ILE A 321 -31.72 -9.90 7.00
N LYS A 322 -32.17 -8.75 7.54
CA LYS A 322 -31.79 -7.35 7.24
C LYS A 322 -30.32 -7.17 6.82
N ASN A 323 -30.03 -7.04 5.51
CA ASN A 323 -28.68 -6.73 5.01
C ASN A 323 -28.72 -5.80 3.78
N GLY A 324 -28.21 -4.58 3.94
CA GLY A 324 -27.76 -3.61 2.91
C GLY A 324 -28.36 -3.71 1.50
N GLY A 325 -29.26 -2.78 1.15
CA GLY A 325 -29.75 -2.63 -0.21
C GLY A 325 -28.61 -2.33 -1.19
N ARG A 326 -28.52 -3.11 -2.27
CA ARG A 326 -27.61 -2.81 -3.38
C ARG A 326 -28.34 -1.88 -4.36
N ILE A 327 -27.69 -0.79 -4.74
CA ILE A 327 -28.20 0.13 -5.76
C ILE A 327 -27.65 -0.33 -7.11
N LYS A 328 -28.49 -0.36 -8.16
CA LYS A 328 -28.09 -0.65 -9.53
C LYS A 328 -28.76 0.30 -10.50
N ASN A 329 -28.07 0.61 -11.60
CA ASN A 329 -28.62 1.37 -12.73
C ASN A 329 -28.43 0.53 -14.00
N ASP A 330 -29.53 -0.03 -14.51
CA ASP A 330 -29.48 -0.93 -15.66
C ASP A 330 -29.09 -0.18 -16.95
N GLY A 331 -29.44 1.10 -17.06
CA GLY A 331 -29.07 1.89 -18.23
C GLY A 331 -27.61 2.36 -18.21
N GLU A 332 -27.01 2.58 -17.04
CA GLU A 332 -25.55 2.73 -16.89
C GLU A 332 -24.83 1.43 -17.22
N ALA A 333 -25.35 0.28 -16.77
CA ALA A 333 -24.76 -1.02 -17.10
C ALA A 333 -24.74 -1.26 -18.62
N GLU A 334 -25.86 -0.97 -19.31
CA GLU A 334 -25.93 -1.06 -20.77
C GLU A 334 -25.01 -0.05 -21.46
N PHE A 335 -24.87 1.17 -20.92
CA PHE A 335 -23.91 2.16 -21.42
C PHE A 335 -22.46 1.64 -21.35
N VAL A 336 -22.07 1.12 -20.18
CA VAL A 336 -20.72 0.59 -19.94
C VAL A 336 -20.43 -0.58 -20.88
N LYS A 337 -21.42 -1.44 -21.14
CA LYS A 337 -21.31 -2.53 -22.12
C LYS A 337 -21.05 -2.00 -23.53
N GLN A 338 -21.84 -1.04 -24.01
CA GLN A 338 -21.63 -0.43 -25.33
C GLN A 338 -20.26 0.24 -25.46
N LEU A 339 -19.83 0.95 -24.42
CA LEU A 339 -18.51 1.55 -24.36
C LEU A 339 -17.40 0.48 -24.43
N TYR A 340 -17.54 -0.60 -23.67
CA TYR A 340 -16.62 -1.73 -23.71
C TYR A 340 -16.55 -2.36 -25.10
N ASP A 341 -17.69 -2.67 -25.71
CA ASP A 341 -17.76 -3.29 -27.04
C ASP A 341 -17.10 -2.40 -28.12
N ASN A 342 -17.29 -1.09 -28.02
CA ASN A 342 -16.65 -0.11 -28.89
C ASN A 342 -15.13 -0.06 -28.71
N ILE A 343 -14.65 -0.05 -27.46
CA ILE A 343 -13.20 -0.09 -27.17
C ILE A 343 -12.60 -1.41 -27.67
N TYR A 344 -13.27 -2.53 -27.39
CA TYR A 344 -12.82 -3.86 -27.79
C TYR A 344 -12.73 -4.01 -29.31
N THR A 345 -13.73 -3.51 -30.05
CA THR A 345 -13.77 -3.59 -31.51
C THR A 345 -12.79 -2.63 -32.19
N SER A 346 -12.49 -1.49 -31.56
CA SER A 346 -11.56 -0.48 -32.09
C SER A 346 -10.08 -0.78 -31.77
N MET A 347 -9.80 -1.70 -30.85
CA MET A 347 -8.43 -2.14 -30.54
C MET A 347 -7.86 -3.01 -31.67
N PRO A 348 -6.67 -2.70 -32.22
CA PRO A 348 -6.03 -3.55 -33.21
C PRO A 348 -5.70 -4.93 -32.63
N SER A 349 -5.93 -6.00 -33.40
CA SER A 349 -5.60 -7.37 -33.02
C SER A 349 -4.10 -7.51 -32.74
N SER A 350 -3.73 -8.36 -31.77
CA SER A 350 -2.34 -8.57 -31.32
C SER A 350 -1.32 -8.84 -32.44
N ASN A 351 -1.76 -9.36 -33.59
CA ASN A 351 -0.92 -9.64 -34.77
C ASN A 351 -0.57 -8.43 -35.66
N GLN A 352 -1.12 -7.23 -35.43
CA GLN A 352 -0.84 -6.03 -36.27
C GLN A 352 0.04 -4.98 -35.59
N ARG A 353 0.56 -5.24 -34.38
CA ARG A 353 1.35 -4.26 -33.62
C ARG A 353 2.75 -3.95 -34.20
N SER A 354 3.19 -4.67 -35.23
CA SER A 354 4.56 -4.54 -35.76
C SER A 354 4.73 -3.81 -37.09
N THR A 355 3.68 -3.43 -37.84
CA THR A 355 3.92 -2.95 -39.23
C THR A 355 3.01 -1.86 -39.81
N SER A 356 2.13 -1.18 -39.07
CA SER A 356 1.39 -0.04 -39.66
C SER A 356 1.28 1.19 -38.78
N THR A 357 1.98 2.25 -39.17
CA THR A 357 1.89 3.64 -38.68
C THR A 357 0.61 4.37 -39.13
N THR A 358 -0.44 3.66 -39.55
CA THR A 358 -1.72 4.27 -39.86
C THR A 358 -2.53 4.47 -38.57
N ASN A 359 -2.24 5.59 -37.90
CA ASN A 359 -3.05 6.18 -36.84
C ASN A 359 -4.49 6.39 -37.33
N ARG A 360 -5.38 5.43 -37.09
CA ARG A 360 -6.83 5.71 -37.08
C ARG A 360 -7.16 6.32 -35.72
N PRO A 361 -7.80 7.50 -35.65
CA PRO A 361 -8.33 7.99 -34.38
C PRO A 361 -9.28 6.93 -33.80
N PHE A 362 -9.17 6.68 -32.50
CA PHE A 362 -10.17 5.88 -31.78
C PHE A 362 -11.50 6.63 -31.80
N THR A 363 -12.32 6.37 -32.81
CA THR A 363 -13.67 6.91 -32.89
C THR A 363 -14.59 6.00 -32.09
N ILE A 364 -14.89 6.39 -30.85
CA ILE A 364 -15.96 5.74 -30.07
C ILE A 364 -17.29 6.20 -30.66
N VAL A 365 -17.94 5.34 -31.46
CA VAL A 365 -19.29 5.61 -31.99
C VAL A 365 -20.29 5.06 -30.97
N LEU A 366 -20.80 5.93 -30.10
CA LEU A 366 -21.94 5.59 -29.25
C LEU A 366 -23.22 5.74 -30.08
N THR A 367 -23.78 4.63 -30.54
CA THR A 367 -25.12 4.66 -31.14
C THR A 367 -26.15 4.71 -30.01
N ASN A 368 -26.94 5.80 -29.96
CA ASN A 368 -28.17 5.81 -29.16
C ASN A 368 -29.17 4.86 -29.82
N ASN A 369 -29.06 3.57 -29.53
CA ASN A 369 -30.14 2.64 -29.82
C ASN A 369 -31.22 2.77 -28.74
N SER A 370 -31.98 3.86 -28.82
CA SER A 370 -33.35 3.90 -28.33
C SER A 370 -34.10 4.90 -29.20
N GLY A 371 -34.82 4.38 -30.20
CA GLY A 371 -35.93 5.12 -30.78
C GLY A 371 -36.90 5.46 -29.65
N LEU A 372 -36.94 6.73 -29.28
CA LEU A 372 -37.99 7.38 -28.52
C LEU A 372 -38.08 8.80 -29.10
N MET A 373 -38.98 8.93 -30.07
CA MET A 373 -39.71 10.18 -30.30
C MET A 373 -40.53 10.52 -29.06
#